data_AF-A0A5C6E8I8-F1
#
_entry.id   AF-A0A5C6E8I8-F1
#
_cell.length_a   1.000
_cell.length_b   1.000
_cell.length_c   1.000
_cell.angle_alpha   90.00
_cell.angle_beta   90.00
_cell.angle_gamma   90.00
#
_symmetry.space_group_name_H-M   'P 1'
#
loop_
_entity.id
_entity.type
_entity.pdbx_description
1 polymer ?
#
loop_
_entity_poly.entity_id
_entity_poly.type
_entity_poly.pdbx_seq_one_letter_code
_entity_poly.pdbx_strand_id
1 'polypeptide(L)'
;MSSADPNAILEVAERNELEAILMEFDATWEPKSLPSLWQRLASYPNPTFRHLALRELIKVDFQRSWSAGNGRLLNEYLTSFPELGNNESVAPDLILAEYEARKSVDPTLDLASYESRFPVQFAAVKDRVGKLLDSAVDDSSNPKRTEQEVGQASIDTSRVDQLRDTPSISFYFTLSSCCQSRLSSSQYLGGGCAEQRKISR
;
A
#
# COMPACT_ATOMS: atom_id res chain seq x y z
N MET A 1 17.50 -14.02 -8.86
CA MET A 1 17.66 -14.27 -7.41
C MET A 1 16.50 -13.59 -6.72
N SER A 2 15.88 -14.32 -5.80
CA SER A 2 14.47 -14.21 -5.40
C SER A 2 14.08 -12.83 -4.86
N SER A 3 12.86 -12.41 -5.21
CA SER A 3 12.03 -11.46 -4.47
C SER A 3 11.83 -11.99 -3.05
N ALA A 4 12.84 -11.86 -2.19
CA ALA A 4 12.75 -12.28 -0.81
C ALA A 4 11.73 -11.35 -0.13
N ASP A 5 10.51 -11.85 0.05
CA ASP A 5 9.51 -11.19 0.89
C ASP A 5 10.18 -10.90 2.24
N PRO A 6 10.34 -9.63 2.63
CA PRO A 6 11.07 -9.28 3.86
C PRO A 6 10.39 -9.87 5.10
N ASN A 7 9.10 -10.20 4.99
CA ASN A 7 8.30 -10.82 6.03
C ASN A 7 8.54 -12.34 6.17
N ALA A 8 9.19 -12.99 5.19
CA ALA A 8 9.53 -14.42 5.27
C ALA A 8 10.57 -14.75 6.36
N ILE A 9 11.20 -13.71 6.93
CA ILE A 9 12.13 -13.81 8.07
C ILE A 9 11.38 -14.02 9.39
N LEU A 10 10.11 -13.62 9.47
CA LEU A 10 9.29 -13.75 10.67
C LEU A 10 8.65 -15.12 10.80
N GLU A 11 8.50 -15.57 12.05
CA GLU A 11 7.73 -16.78 12.34
C GLU A 11 6.26 -16.62 11.91
N VAL A 12 5.56 -17.72 11.66
CA VAL A 12 4.14 -17.66 11.23
C VAL A 12 3.28 -16.91 12.25
N ALA A 13 3.52 -17.15 13.54
CA ALA A 13 2.79 -16.44 14.61
C ALA A 13 3.04 -14.93 14.58
N GLU A 14 4.29 -14.53 14.39
CA GLU A 14 4.69 -13.12 14.28
C GLU A 14 4.09 -12.48 13.02
N ARG A 15 4.06 -13.18 11.88
CA ARG A 15 3.41 -12.68 10.67
C ARG A 15 1.91 -12.42 10.87
N ASN A 16 1.21 -13.36 11.51
CA ASN A 16 -0.21 -13.22 11.80
C ASN A 16 -0.48 -12.05 12.77
N GLU A 17 0.40 -11.86 13.74
CA GLU A 17 0.31 -10.73 14.66
C GLU A 17 0.59 -9.39 13.99
N LEU A 18 1.61 -9.33 13.13
CA LEU A 18 1.88 -8.15 12.31
C LEU A 18 0.65 -7.81 11.46
N GLU A 19 0.05 -8.80 10.81
CA GLU A 19 -1.17 -8.60 10.02
C GLU A 19 -2.32 -8.05 10.87
N ALA A 20 -2.56 -8.62 12.05
CA ALA A 20 -3.61 -8.15 12.96
C ALA A 20 -3.39 -6.68 13.38
N ILE A 21 -2.13 -6.31 13.67
CA ILE A 21 -1.76 -4.93 14.03
C ILE A 21 -1.95 -3.98 12.85
N LEU A 22 -1.58 -4.40 11.64
CA LEU A 22 -1.79 -3.60 10.43
C LEU A 22 -3.28 -3.40 10.14
N MET A 23 -4.10 -4.44 10.28
CA MET A 23 -5.56 -4.34 10.16
C MET A 23 -6.17 -3.40 11.21
N GLU A 24 -5.77 -3.54 12.48
CA GLU A 24 -6.23 -2.66 13.57
C GLU A 24 -5.88 -1.20 13.25
N PHE A 25 -4.62 -0.94 12.91
CA PHE A 25 -4.14 0.39 12.58
C PHE A 25 -4.88 1.01 11.40
N ASP A 26 -5.09 0.24 10.33
CA ASP A 26 -5.79 0.68 9.15
C ASP A 26 -7.27 1.02 9.43
N ALA A 27 -7.92 0.21 10.27
CA ALA A 27 -9.32 0.39 10.65
C ALA A 27 -9.55 1.57 11.60
N THR A 28 -8.61 1.81 12.52
CA THR A 28 -8.68 2.90 13.51
C THR A 28 -7.77 4.07 13.15
N TRP A 29 -7.42 4.21 11.87
CA TRP A 29 -6.45 5.21 11.46
C TRP A 29 -6.97 6.64 11.72
N GLU A 30 -6.11 7.45 12.32
CA GLU A 30 -6.30 8.90 12.44
C GLU A 30 -5.01 9.65 12.11
N PRO A 31 -5.09 10.91 11.65
CA PRO A 31 -3.90 11.73 11.43
C PRO A 31 -3.04 11.77 12.70
N LYS A 32 -1.74 11.45 12.57
CA LYS A 32 -0.76 11.40 13.68
C LYS A 32 -0.99 10.27 14.71
N SER A 33 -1.74 9.22 14.38
CA SER A 33 -1.92 8.03 15.24
C SER A 33 -0.68 7.12 15.29
N LEU A 34 0.17 7.13 14.25
CA LEU A 34 1.35 6.25 14.14
C LEU A 34 2.31 6.30 15.35
N PRO A 35 2.74 7.47 15.88
CA PRO A 35 3.65 7.51 17.02
C PRO A 35 3.09 6.83 18.29
N SER A 36 1.78 6.93 18.53
CA SER A 36 1.13 6.28 19.68
C SER A 36 1.12 4.77 19.54
N LEU A 37 0.85 4.24 18.34
CA LEU A 37 0.97 2.81 18.08
C LEU A 37 2.42 2.34 18.16
N TRP A 38 3.36 3.13 17.66
CA TRP A 38 4.78 2.82 17.75
C TRP A 38 5.27 2.70 19.19
N GLN A 39 4.81 3.58 20.10
CA GLN A 39 5.13 3.47 21.52
C GLN A 39 4.67 2.14 22.13
N ARG A 40 3.53 1.59 21.71
CA ARG A 40 3.07 0.24 22.12
C ARG A 40 4.01 -0.85 21.59
N LEU A 41 4.47 -0.71 20.34
CA LEU A 41 5.37 -1.67 19.67
C LEU A 41 6.83 -1.58 20.14
N ALA A 42 7.26 -0.46 20.70
CA ALA A 42 8.63 -0.30 21.18
C ALA A 42 9.01 -1.33 22.26
N SER A 43 8.02 -1.82 23.03
CA SER A 43 8.20 -2.86 24.06
C SER A 43 8.30 -4.29 23.51
N TYR A 44 8.12 -4.51 22.21
CA TYR A 44 8.17 -5.84 21.62
C TYR A 44 9.59 -6.44 21.70
N PRO A 45 9.75 -7.72 22.13
CA PRO A 45 11.07 -8.30 22.38
C PRO A 45 11.88 -8.54 21.10
N ASN A 46 11.23 -8.86 19.99
CA ASN A 46 11.92 -9.16 18.73
C ASN A 46 12.25 -7.85 17.96
N PRO A 47 13.54 -7.49 17.81
CA PRO A 47 13.94 -6.27 17.08
C PRO A 47 13.62 -6.34 15.58
N THR A 48 13.69 -7.52 14.97
CA THR A 48 13.35 -7.73 13.55
C THR A 48 11.87 -7.48 13.32
N PHE A 49 11.02 -8.00 14.21
CA PHE A 49 9.59 -7.75 14.18
C PHE A 49 9.28 -6.25 14.28
N ARG A 50 9.86 -5.54 15.26
CA ARG A 50 9.66 -4.10 15.42
C ARG A 50 10.03 -3.32 14.16
N HIS A 51 11.18 -3.61 13.57
CA HIS A 51 11.65 -2.92 12.36
C HIS A 51 10.75 -3.18 11.15
N LEU A 52 10.32 -4.43 10.93
CA LEU A 52 9.37 -4.77 9.87
C LEU A 52 8.00 -4.14 10.12
N ALA A 53 7.50 -4.20 11.35
CA ALA A 53 6.23 -3.60 11.73
C ALA A 53 6.21 -2.09 11.46
N LEU A 54 7.27 -1.37 11.84
CA LEU A 54 7.37 0.05 11.56
C LEU A 54 7.31 0.33 10.06
N ARG A 55 8.06 -0.43 9.25
CA ARG A 55 8.09 -0.27 7.80
C ARG A 55 6.69 -0.46 7.22
N GLU A 56 5.99 -1.52 7.57
CA GLU A 56 4.64 -1.79 7.04
C GLU A 56 3.61 -0.77 7.53
N LEU A 57 3.67 -0.35 8.80
CA LEU A 57 2.78 0.68 9.34
C LEU A 57 2.94 2.03 8.64
N ILE A 58 4.18 2.44 8.34
CA ILE A 58 4.44 3.70 7.62
C ILE A 58 3.83 3.66 6.22
N LYS A 59 3.89 2.52 5.54
CA LYS A 59 3.28 2.40 4.21
C LYS A 59 1.75 2.55 4.28
N VAL A 60 1.09 1.98 5.30
CA VAL A 60 -0.35 2.19 5.55
C VAL A 60 -0.62 3.67 5.86
N ASP A 61 0.18 4.28 6.73
CA ASP A 61 0.05 5.70 7.10
C ASP A 61 0.24 6.63 5.90
N PHE A 62 1.16 6.32 4.96
CA PHE A 62 1.28 7.06 3.70
C PHE A 62 -0.02 7.04 2.91
N GLN A 63 -0.56 5.85 2.64
CA GLN A 63 -1.76 5.72 1.83
C GLN A 63 -2.94 6.47 2.46
N ARG A 64 -3.13 6.32 3.77
CA ARG A 64 -4.22 6.99 4.50
C ARG A 64 -4.02 8.50 4.58
N SER A 65 -2.81 8.96 4.91
CA SER A 65 -2.51 10.39 5.06
C SER A 65 -2.66 11.17 3.75
N TRP A 66 -2.14 10.64 2.63
CA TRP A 66 -2.29 11.27 1.32
C TRP A 66 -3.75 11.29 0.86
N SER A 67 -4.48 10.18 1.03
CA SER A 67 -5.91 10.11 0.72
C SER A 67 -6.75 11.10 1.53
N ALA A 68 -6.35 11.36 2.78
CA ALA A 68 -7.00 12.33 3.67
C ALA A 68 -6.53 13.78 3.48
N GLY A 69 -5.67 14.06 2.48
CA GLY A 69 -5.12 15.40 2.23
C GLY A 69 -4.12 15.90 3.28
N ASN A 70 -3.65 15.03 4.17
CA ASN A 70 -2.67 15.31 5.22
C ASN A 70 -1.33 14.57 4.96
N GLY A 71 -1.02 14.38 3.68
CA GLY A 71 0.13 13.61 3.21
C GLY A 71 1.45 14.12 3.78
N ARG A 72 2.30 13.17 4.17
CA ARG A 72 3.65 13.43 4.70
C ARG A 72 4.70 12.85 3.79
N LEU A 73 5.87 13.48 3.73
CA LEU A 73 7.01 12.99 2.98
C LEU A 73 7.82 11.99 3.80
N LEU A 74 8.48 11.03 3.14
CA LEU A 74 9.33 10.04 3.81
C LEU A 74 10.41 10.66 4.69
N ASN A 75 10.96 11.81 4.31
CA ASN A 75 11.95 12.55 5.09
C ASN A 75 11.45 12.94 6.50
N GLU A 76 10.15 13.21 6.66
CA GLU A 76 9.56 13.50 7.97
C GLU A 76 9.55 12.25 8.86
N TYR A 77 9.30 11.08 8.28
CA TYR A 77 9.37 9.80 8.99
C TYR A 77 10.82 9.43 9.32
N LEU A 78 11.78 9.64 8.43
CA LEU A 78 13.20 9.40 8.72
C LEU A 78 13.71 10.26 9.89
N THR A 79 13.17 11.47 10.04
CA THR A 79 13.50 12.35 11.17
C THR A 79 12.86 11.86 12.48
N SER A 80 11.64 11.33 12.40
CA SER A 80 10.89 10.86 13.58
C SER A 80 11.28 9.44 14.03
N PHE A 81 11.75 8.62 13.10
CA PHE A 81 12.08 7.21 13.29
C PHE A 81 13.46 6.90 12.67
N PRO A 82 14.55 7.19 13.38
CA PRO A 82 15.92 7.04 12.85
C PRO A 82 16.31 5.58 12.55
N GLU A 83 15.56 4.63 13.10
CA GLU A 83 15.68 3.19 12.83
C GLU A 83 15.38 2.79 11.38
N LEU A 84 14.74 3.67 10.60
CA LEU A 84 14.53 3.48 9.16
C LEU A 84 15.77 3.78 8.32
N GLY A 85 16.79 4.38 8.94
CA GLY A 85 17.98 4.86 8.26
C GLY A 85 17.87 6.32 7.83
N ASN A 86 18.60 6.67 6.78
CA ASN A 86 18.68 8.01 6.21
C ASN A 86 18.36 7.96 4.70
N ASN A 87 18.47 9.08 4.00
CA ASN A 87 18.18 9.14 2.56
C ASN A 87 19.02 8.17 1.72
N GLU A 88 20.18 7.71 2.19
CA GLU A 88 21.09 6.80 1.48
C GLU A 88 20.95 5.34 1.91
N SER A 89 20.29 5.06 3.05
CA SER A 89 20.10 3.71 3.58
C SER A 89 18.64 3.26 3.70
N VAL A 90 17.67 4.16 3.46
CA VAL A 90 16.25 3.83 3.52
C VAL A 90 15.89 2.73 2.53
N ALA A 91 15.01 1.83 2.93
CA ALA A 91 14.56 0.73 2.10
C ALA A 91 13.82 1.25 0.85
N PRO A 92 14.14 0.75 -0.37
CA PRO A 92 13.46 1.15 -1.60
C PRO A 92 11.94 0.91 -1.59
N ASP A 93 11.45 -0.03 -0.75
CA ASP A 93 10.02 -0.31 -0.58
C ASP A 93 9.26 0.90 0.01
N LEU A 94 9.91 1.68 0.89
CA LEU A 94 9.27 2.85 1.50
C LEU A 94 9.19 4.03 0.53
N ILE A 95 10.21 4.19 -0.32
CA ILE A 95 10.21 5.20 -1.39
C ILE A 95 9.11 4.88 -2.39
N LEU A 96 8.99 3.61 -2.80
CA LEU A 96 7.92 3.15 -3.68
C LEU A 96 6.54 3.40 -3.06
N ALA A 97 6.35 3.10 -1.78
CA ALA A 97 5.08 3.34 -1.10
C ALA A 97 4.72 4.85 -1.02
N GLU A 98 5.68 5.74 -0.78
CA GLU A 98 5.44 7.20 -0.86
C GLU A 98 5.00 7.59 -2.28
N TYR A 99 5.69 7.07 -3.30
CA TYR A 99 5.35 7.34 -4.71
C TYR A 99 3.94 6.86 -5.06
N GLU A 100 3.58 5.63 -4.72
CA GLU A 100 2.25 5.07 -4.99
C GLU A 100 1.14 5.85 -4.28
N ALA A 101 1.32 6.15 -2.99
CA ALA A 101 0.37 6.94 -2.22
C ALA A 101 0.15 8.32 -2.84
N ARG A 102 1.23 9.00 -3.24
CA ARG A 102 1.14 10.32 -3.87
C ARG A 102 0.56 10.25 -5.29
N LYS A 103 0.96 9.26 -6.09
CA LYS A 103 0.46 9.05 -7.46
C LYS A 103 -1.06 8.79 -7.48
N SER A 104 -1.61 8.19 -6.43
CA SER A 104 -3.05 7.96 -6.29
C SER A 104 -3.86 9.27 -6.15
N VAL A 105 -3.25 10.32 -5.58
CA VAL A 105 -3.88 11.64 -5.39
C VAL A 105 -3.48 12.61 -6.50
N ASP A 106 -2.26 12.50 -7.01
CA ASP A 106 -1.71 13.28 -8.11
C ASP A 106 -1.24 12.36 -9.25
N PRO A 107 -2.11 12.09 -10.24
CA PRO A 107 -1.76 11.29 -11.41
C PRO A 107 -0.65 11.90 -12.28
N THR A 108 -0.31 13.18 -12.10
CA THR A 108 0.74 13.86 -12.88
C THR A 108 2.13 13.72 -12.27
N LEU A 109 2.23 13.15 -11.06
CA LEU A 109 3.50 12.97 -10.36
C LEU A 109 4.50 12.15 -11.18
N ASP A 110 5.66 12.75 -11.44
CA ASP A 110 6.77 12.10 -12.14
C ASP A 110 7.69 11.36 -11.17
N LEU A 111 8.04 10.14 -11.53
CA LEU A 111 8.96 9.31 -10.75
C LEU A 111 10.36 9.93 -10.70
N ALA A 112 10.81 10.61 -11.76
CA ALA A 112 12.14 11.22 -11.81
C ALA A 112 12.37 12.27 -10.71
N SER A 113 11.29 12.84 -10.14
CA SER A 113 11.38 13.75 -9.00
C SER A 113 12.02 13.13 -7.74
N TYR A 114 12.06 11.79 -7.64
CA TYR A 114 12.68 11.07 -6.52
C TYR A 114 14.19 10.84 -6.68
N GLU A 115 14.74 10.99 -7.89
CA GLU A 115 16.16 10.73 -8.18
C GLU A 115 17.08 11.65 -7.38
N SER A 116 16.72 12.93 -7.27
CA SER A 116 17.51 13.91 -6.51
C SER A 116 17.48 13.67 -4.99
N ARG A 117 16.39 13.09 -4.46
CA ARG A 117 16.19 12.82 -3.03
C ARG A 117 16.84 11.49 -2.59
N PHE A 118 16.78 10.48 -3.45
CA PHE A 118 17.20 9.11 -3.15
C PHE A 118 18.08 8.53 -4.26
N PRO A 119 19.25 9.12 -4.54
CA PRO A 119 20.07 8.76 -5.70
C PRO A 119 20.56 7.31 -5.67
N VAL A 120 20.84 6.77 -4.48
CA VAL A 120 21.36 5.40 -4.30
C VAL A 120 20.28 4.36 -4.60
N GLN A 121 19.05 4.60 -4.16
CA GLN A 121 17.94 3.65 -4.24
C GLN A 121 17.12 3.83 -5.52
N PHE A 122 17.25 4.96 -6.22
CA PHE A 122 16.39 5.33 -7.33
C PHE A 122 16.34 4.25 -8.42
N ALA A 123 17.48 3.64 -8.75
CA ALA A 123 17.53 2.54 -9.72
C ALA A 123 16.63 1.37 -9.32
N ALA A 124 16.68 0.94 -8.05
CA ALA A 124 15.85 -0.15 -7.55
C ALA A 124 14.36 0.21 -7.52
N VAL A 125 14.02 1.46 -7.21
CA VAL A 125 12.62 1.94 -7.25
C VAL A 125 12.10 1.94 -8.69
N LYS A 126 12.88 2.46 -9.63
CA LYS A 126 12.54 2.50 -11.04
C LYS A 126 12.29 1.11 -11.62
N ASP A 127 13.16 0.15 -11.31
CA ASP A 127 13.00 -1.24 -11.75
C ASP A 127 11.70 -1.87 -11.24
N ARG A 128 11.28 -1.54 -10.01
CA ARG A 128 10.04 -2.05 -9.43
C ARG A 128 8.80 -1.43 -10.05
N VAL A 129 8.82 -0.11 -10.28
CA VAL A 129 7.73 0.56 -11.00
C VAL A 129 7.59 -0.01 -12.41
N GLY A 130 8.71 -0.24 -13.11
CA GLY A 130 8.71 -0.90 -14.43
C GLY A 130 8.00 -2.26 -14.40
N LYS A 131 8.36 -3.12 -13.44
CA LYS A 131 7.71 -4.45 -13.27
C LYS A 131 6.22 -4.36 -12.99
N LEU A 132 5.77 -3.39 -12.19
CA LEU A 132 4.35 -3.19 -11.91
C LEU A 132 3.57 -2.78 -13.17
N LEU A 133 4.17 -1.92 -14.01
CA LEU A 133 3.58 -1.53 -15.29
C LEU A 133 3.53 -2.69 -16.27
N ASP A 134 4.62 -3.46 -16.39
CA ASP A 134 4.69 -4.61 -17.30
C ASP A 134 3.69 -5.72 -16.92
N SER A 135 3.47 -5.94 -15.61
CA SER A 135 2.52 -6.96 -15.11
C SER A 135 1.06 -6.57 -15.35
N ALA A 136 0.74 -5.28 -15.46
CA ALA A 136 -0.61 -4.81 -15.75
C ALA A 136 -1.02 -4.98 -17.22
N VAL A 137 -0.06 -5.19 -18.13
CA VAL A 137 -0.33 -5.35 -19.57
C VAL A 137 -0.72 -6.80 -19.92
N ASP A 138 -0.33 -7.78 -19.11
CA ASP A 138 -0.58 -9.21 -19.39
C ASP A 138 -2.02 -9.66 -19.07
N ASP A 139 -2.73 -8.97 -18.18
CA ASP A 139 -4.11 -9.32 -17.79
C ASP A 139 -5.19 -8.97 -18.86
N SER A 140 -4.78 -8.32 -19.96
CA SER A 140 -5.67 -8.00 -21.10
C SER A 140 -5.65 -9.08 -22.21
N SER A 141 -4.80 -10.11 -22.07
CA SER A 141 -4.69 -11.23 -23.01
C SER A 141 -5.65 -12.36 -22.65
N ASN A 142 -6.96 -12.16 -22.84
CA ASN A 142 -7.95 -13.24 -22.79
C ASN A 142 -8.03 -13.96 -24.16
N PRO A 143 -7.41 -15.15 -24.39
CA PRO A 143 -7.85 -15.99 -25.47
C PRO A 143 -9.18 -16.63 -25.06
N LYS A 144 -10.25 -16.20 -25.74
CA LYS A 144 -11.54 -16.90 -25.85
C LYS A 144 -11.38 -18.41 -25.62
N ARG A 145 -11.79 -18.93 -24.46
CA ARG A 145 -12.00 -20.36 -24.29
C ARG A 145 -13.40 -20.71 -24.79
N THR A 146 -13.38 -21.31 -25.95
CA THR A 146 -14.46 -21.89 -26.76
C THR A 146 -15.44 -22.71 -25.93
N GLU A 147 -16.73 -22.54 -26.23
CA GLU A 147 -17.81 -23.46 -25.91
C GLU A 147 -17.50 -24.86 -26.46
N GLN A 148 -17.13 -25.80 -25.59
CA GLN A 148 -17.17 -27.27 -25.72
C GLN A 148 -16.55 -27.77 -24.39
N GLU A 149 -17.23 -28.46 -23.48
CA GLU A 149 -18.02 -29.67 -23.66
C GLU A 149 -18.84 -29.90 -22.39
N VAL A 150 -20.12 -30.21 -22.54
CA VAL A 150 -20.97 -30.74 -21.48
C VAL A 150 -20.58 -32.20 -21.29
N GLY A 151 -19.97 -32.54 -20.15
CA GLY A 151 -19.55 -33.90 -19.83
C GLY A 151 -19.39 -34.12 -18.33
N GLN A 152 -20.24 -34.99 -17.78
CA GLN A 152 -20.35 -35.39 -16.37
C GLN A 152 -19.01 -35.74 -15.69
N ALA A 153 -18.83 -35.31 -14.43
CA ALA A 153 -18.18 -36.14 -13.42
C ALA A 153 -18.54 -35.70 -11.99
N SER A 154 -18.71 -36.73 -11.17
CA SER A 154 -19.20 -36.76 -9.80
C SER A 154 -18.41 -35.89 -8.81
N ILE A 155 -19.13 -35.35 -7.83
CA ILE A 155 -18.59 -34.70 -6.64
C ILE A 155 -17.99 -35.80 -5.74
N ASP A 156 -16.68 -35.77 -5.54
CA ASP A 156 -16.00 -36.52 -4.47
C ASP A 156 -15.36 -35.51 -3.51
N THR A 157 -16.05 -35.25 -2.40
CA THR A 157 -15.55 -34.44 -1.30
C THR A 157 -14.72 -35.31 -0.35
N SER A 158 -13.49 -35.64 -0.74
CA SER A 158 -12.56 -36.33 0.17
C SER A 158 -11.09 -35.88 0.00
N ARG A 159 -10.82 -34.57 0.09
CA ARG A 159 -9.45 -34.10 0.43
C ARG A 159 -9.43 -32.66 0.92
N VAL A 160 -9.68 -32.48 2.21
CA VAL A 160 -9.38 -31.23 2.91
C VAL A 160 -7.92 -31.28 3.31
N ASP A 161 -7.07 -30.71 2.45
CA ASP A 161 -5.77 -30.16 2.84
C ASP A 161 -5.39 -29.09 1.82
N GLN A 162 -6.24 -28.07 1.71
CA GLN A 162 -5.84 -26.80 1.14
C GLN A 162 -5.23 -25.98 2.27
N LEU A 163 -3.89 -26.04 2.33
CA LEU A 163 -3.05 -24.93 2.77
C LEU A 163 -3.73 -23.63 2.35
N ARG A 164 -4.27 -22.92 3.35
CA ARG A 164 -4.71 -21.55 3.15
C ARG A 164 -3.44 -20.76 2.91
N ASP A 165 -3.16 -20.49 1.63
CA ASP A 165 -2.41 -19.32 1.22
C ASP A 165 -3.12 -18.12 1.84
N THR A 166 -2.69 -17.75 3.04
CA THR A 166 -2.94 -16.42 3.59
C THR A 166 -2.31 -15.44 2.60
N PRO A 167 -3.04 -14.45 2.08
CA PRO A 167 -2.46 -13.49 1.17
C PRO A 167 -1.23 -12.87 1.83
N SER A 168 -0.08 -13.03 1.18
CA SER A 168 1.17 -12.41 1.62
C SER A 168 0.91 -10.92 1.85
N ILE A 169 1.43 -10.36 2.95
CA ILE A 169 1.25 -8.97 3.38
C ILE A 169 1.48 -7.94 2.24
N SER A 170 2.26 -8.31 1.21
CA SER A 170 2.38 -7.55 -0.05
C SER A 170 1.05 -7.25 -0.75
N PHE A 171 -0.01 -8.04 -0.54
CA PHE A 171 -1.33 -7.85 -1.16
C PHE A 171 -2.17 -6.74 -0.51
N TYR A 172 -1.87 -6.30 0.72
CA TYR A 172 -2.58 -5.18 1.33
C TYR A 172 -2.40 -3.88 0.53
N PHE A 173 -1.26 -3.71 -0.15
CA PHE A 173 -1.00 -2.57 -1.02
C PHE A 173 -1.78 -2.64 -2.35
N THR A 174 -2.00 -3.83 -2.90
CA THR A 174 -2.75 -4.00 -4.15
C THR A 174 -4.27 -3.93 -3.95
N LEU A 175 -4.80 -4.49 -2.86
CA LEU A 175 -6.26 -4.53 -2.61
C LEU A 175 -6.84 -3.16 -2.23
N SER A 176 -6.06 -2.31 -1.54
CA SER A 176 -6.55 -1.00 -1.11
C SER A 176 -6.82 -0.04 -2.30
N SER A 177 -6.09 -0.21 -3.41
CA SER A 177 -6.33 0.54 -4.66
C SER A 177 -7.69 0.20 -5.32
N CYS A 178 -8.22 -1.02 -5.12
CA CYS A 178 -9.47 -1.46 -5.73
C CYS A 178 -10.72 -0.96 -4.96
N CYS A 179 -10.61 -0.74 -3.65
CA CYS A 179 -11.72 -0.21 -2.85
C CYS A 179 -11.98 1.29 -3.08
N GLN A 180 -10.94 2.07 -3.44
CA GLN A 180 -11.07 3.52 -3.65
C GLN A 180 -11.87 3.88 -4.91
N SER A 181 -11.84 3.03 -5.95
CA SER A 181 -12.51 3.31 -7.23
C SER A 181 -14.04 3.19 -7.19
N ARG A 182 -14.64 2.66 -6.10
CA ARG A 182 -16.10 2.45 -6.01
C ARG A 182 -16.85 3.46 -5.15
N LEU A 183 -16.17 4.43 -4.53
CA LEU A 183 -16.81 5.45 -3.69
C LEU A 183 -16.87 6.85 -4.32
N SER A 184 -16.29 7.06 -5.50
CA SER A 184 -16.34 8.36 -6.23
C SER A 184 -17.34 8.34 -7.41
N SER A 185 -18.49 7.72 -7.22
CA SER A 185 -19.64 7.85 -8.14
C SER A 185 -20.94 7.76 -7.37
N SER A 186 -21.18 8.74 -6.51
CA SER A 186 -22.52 9.02 -6.03
C SER A 186 -22.65 10.51 -5.67
N GLN A 187 -23.31 11.25 -6.56
CA GLN A 187 -24.06 12.49 -6.31
C GLN A 187 -23.20 13.75 -5.99
N TYR A 188 -23.24 14.86 -6.74
CA TYR A 188 -24.41 15.62 -7.18
C TYR A 188 -24.12 16.43 -8.46
N LEU A 189 -24.92 16.21 -9.49
CA LEU A 189 -25.23 17.18 -10.55
C LEU A 189 -26.64 17.73 -10.29
N GLY A 190 -26.80 19.04 -10.48
CA GLY A 190 -28.07 19.79 -10.38
C GLY A 190 -27.84 21.04 -9.53
N GLY A 191 -27.38 22.16 -10.10
CA GLY A 191 -28.15 23.06 -10.98
C GLY A 191 -28.87 24.09 -10.10
N GLY A 192 -28.80 25.41 -10.26
CA GLY A 192 -28.18 26.34 -11.19
C GLY A 192 -28.66 27.76 -10.81
N CYS A 193 -28.04 28.77 -11.43
CA CYS A 193 -28.52 30.15 -11.59
C CYS A 193 -28.65 31.11 -10.38
N ALA A 194 -27.80 32.15 -10.47
CA ALA A 194 -28.09 33.58 -10.35
C ALA A 194 -28.40 34.19 -8.97
N GLU A 195 -27.63 35.21 -8.57
CA GLU A 195 -27.98 36.62 -8.81
C GLU A 195 -26.96 37.55 -8.12
N GLN A 196 -26.47 38.54 -8.87
CA GLN A 196 -25.60 39.61 -8.40
C GLN A 196 -26.38 40.65 -7.56
N ARG A 197 -25.72 41.35 -6.61
CA ARG A 197 -25.51 42.83 -6.57
C ARG A 197 -25.47 43.47 -5.17
N LYS A 198 -24.53 44.44 -5.08
CA LYS A 198 -24.48 45.70 -4.30
C LYS A 198 -24.17 45.58 -2.80
N ILE A 199 -23.04 46.13 -2.30
CA ILE A 199 -22.58 47.54 -2.22
C ILE A 199 -23.45 48.41 -1.29
N SER A 200 -22.78 48.92 -0.25
CA SER A 200 -23.06 50.08 0.63
C SER A 200 -24.14 49.98 1.70
N ARG A 201 -23.72 50.04 2.97
CA ARG A 201 -23.62 51.32 3.71
C ARG A 201 -22.61 51.20 4.86
#